data_AF-A0A0A9WLV0-F1
#
_entry.id   AF-A0A0A9WLV0-F1
#
_cell.length_a   1.000
_cell.length_b   1.000
_cell.length_c   1.000
_cell.angle_alpha   90.00
_cell.angle_beta   90.00
_cell.angle_gamma   90.00
#
_symmetry.space_group_name_H-M   'P 1'
#
loop_
_entity.id
_entity.type
_entity.pdbx_description
1 polymer ?
#
loop_
_entity_poly.entity_id
_entity_poly.type
_entity_poly.pdbx_seq_one_letter_code
_entity_poly.pdbx_strand_id
1 'polypeptide(L)'
;RQYTFKRDPSRLINANLVSEQDAVKNLNFLLSCAQTTKARCSWDLMLEHIYFDYSIDDERTQILKILRRQLQDALRFGLVTPGCIKGTQDRRDADSWHRLRTIMITASCCSKYLVEDHVNLGKKIKDLMWEPPTEFENVYLRYGRDNEDEARRAYAELTGYVVFSTGLWVNPELPGLGASRDGIVHCPKTGDSGLIEIKCCYMLRDHTPTHLGALTPEQRSRFYLKQDGSKYFLPRNHIYYKQIQMQLGITGFKWCDFVI
;
A
#
# COMPACT_ATOMS: atom_id res chain seq x y z
N ARG A 1 11.91 16.84 -33.07
CA ARG A 1 10.74 17.45 -33.75
C ARG A 1 10.06 18.33 -32.72
N GLN A 2 9.87 19.61 -33.02
CA GLN A 2 9.16 20.56 -32.14
C GLN A 2 7.65 20.36 -32.33
N TYR A 3 6.90 20.27 -31.24
CA TYR A 3 5.43 20.10 -31.24
C TYR A 3 4.81 21.28 -30.48
N THR A 4 3.53 21.58 -30.71
CA THR A 4 2.75 22.62 -30.00
C THR A 4 1.58 21.98 -29.26
N PHE A 5 1.31 22.38 -28.02
CA PHE A 5 0.27 21.78 -27.17
C PHE A 5 -1.07 22.51 -27.34
N LYS A 6 -2.06 21.88 -27.99
CA LYS A 6 -3.45 22.39 -28.11
C LYS A 6 -4.43 21.46 -27.39
N ARG A 7 -4.89 21.85 -26.20
CA ARG A 7 -6.13 21.31 -25.58
C ARG A 7 -6.98 22.46 -25.05
N ASP A 8 -8.27 22.41 -25.36
CA ASP A 8 -9.32 23.32 -24.89
C ASP A 8 -9.74 22.93 -23.45
N PRO A 9 -9.50 23.79 -22.44
CA PRO A 9 -9.80 23.51 -21.03
C PRO A 9 -11.29 23.32 -20.74
N SER A 10 -12.16 23.90 -21.55
CA SER A 10 -13.61 23.97 -21.35
C SER A 10 -14.29 22.60 -21.37
N ARG A 11 -13.67 21.62 -22.06
CA ARG A 11 -14.15 20.23 -22.13
C ARG A 11 -13.91 19.42 -20.84
N LEU A 12 -12.88 19.75 -20.04
CA LEU A 12 -12.62 19.08 -18.77
C LEU A 12 -13.53 19.59 -17.64
N ILE A 13 -13.97 20.85 -17.73
CA ILE A 13 -14.89 21.47 -16.77
C ILE A 13 -16.33 20.98 -16.99
N ASN A 14 -16.73 20.76 -18.25
CA ASN A 14 -18.09 20.34 -18.63
C ASN A 14 -18.30 18.82 -18.71
N ALA A 15 -17.23 18.02 -18.71
CA ALA A 15 -17.32 16.58 -18.59
C ALA A 15 -17.60 16.21 -17.12
N ASN A 16 -18.88 16.30 -16.76
CA ASN A 16 -19.46 15.87 -15.49
C ASN A 16 -18.73 14.69 -14.83
N LEU A 17 -17.80 14.98 -13.91
CA LEU A 17 -17.51 14.13 -12.75
C LEU A 17 -18.62 14.26 -11.68
N VAL A 18 -19.78 14.80 -12.06
CA VAL A 18 -20.95 15.17 -11.23
C VAL A 18 -21.91 13.99 -10.99
N SER A 19 -21.43 12.75 -11.03
CA SER A 19 -22.09 11.71 -10.25
C SER A 19 -21.11 11.19 -9.22
N GLU A 20 -21.28 11.63 -7.98
CA GLU A 20 -20.61 11.11 -6.77
C GLU A 20 -20.76 9.59 -6.56
N GLN A 21 -21.50 8.90 -7.43
CA GLN A 21 -21.92 7.53 -7.19
C GLN A 21 -20.82 6.48 -7.36
N ASP A 22 -19.61 6.82 -7.84
CA ASP A 22 -18.52 5.83 -7.85
C ASP A 22 -17.12 6.48 -7.97
N ALA A 23 -16.53 6.88 -6.83
CA ALA A 23 -15.14 7.36 -6.77
C ALA A 23 -14.15 6.37 -7.43
N VAL A 24 -14.44 5.07 -7.34
CA VAL A 24 -13.68 4.00 -7.98
C VAL A 24 -13.79 4.05 -9.51
N LYS A 25 -14.96 4.39 -10.10
CA LYS A 25 -15.08 4.55 -11.56
C LYS A 25 -14.36 5.79 -12.07
N ASN A 26 -14.44 6.91 -11.35
CA ASN A 26 -13.71 8.14 -11.71
C ASN A 26 -12.20 7.92 -11.66
N LEU A 27 -11.72 7.20 -10.65
CA LEU A 27 -10.33 6.81 -10.52
C LEU A 27 -9.91 5.82 -11.61
N ASN A 28 -10.72 4.79 -11.89
CA ASN A 28 -10.49 3.87 -13.01
C ASN A 28 -10.48 4.58 -14.36
N PHE A 29 -11.31 5.61 -14.57
CA PHE A 29 -11.28 6.43 -15.77
C PHE A 29 -9.96 7.19 -15.89
N LEU A 30 -9.56 7.91 -14.84
CA LEU A 30 -8.28 8.63 -14.79
C LEU A 30 -7.07 7.68 -15.00
N LEU A 31 -7.13 6.47 -14.45
CA LEU A 31 -6.09 5.45 -14.60
C LEU A 31 -6.14 4.75 -15.96
N SER A 32 -7.32 4.57 -16.56
CA SER A 32 -7.46 4.03 -17.91
C SER A 32 -6.87 4.98 -18.95
N CYS A 33 -6.93 6.30 -18.70
CA CYS A 33 -6.20 7.29 -19.48
C CYS A 33 -4.68 7.19 -19.31
N ALA A 34 -4.18 6.52 -18.26
CA ALA A 34 -2.75 6.27 -18.03
C ALA A 34 -2.30 4.86 -18.48
N GLN A 35 -3.21 3.88 -18.52
CA GLN A 35 -2.93 2.45 -18.78
C GLN A 35 -3.17 1.97 -20.22
N THR A 36 -3.28 2.84 -21.22
CA THR A 36 -3.41 2.35 -22.61
C THR A 36 -2.10 1.79 -23.14
N THR A 37 -1.96 0.47 -23.00
CA THR A 37 -1.21 -0.47 -23.85
C THR A 37 0.32 -0.39 -23.80
N LYS A 38 1.00 -1.48 -24.19
CA LYS A 38 2.47 -1.57 -24.38
C LYS A 38 3.04 -0.58 -25.42
N ALA A 39 2.24 0.37 -25.90
CA ALA A 39 2.68 1.51 -26.70
C ALA A 39 2.97 2.67 -25.75
N ARG A 40 4.05 3.43 -26.00
CA ARG A 40 4.38 4.66 -25.26
C ARG A 40 3.10 5.48 -25.04
N CYS A 41 2.73 5.68 -23.78
CA CYS A 41 1.52 6.44 -23.48
C CYS A 41 1.76 7.93 -23.81
N SER A 42 0.67 8.70 -23.92
CA SER A 42 0.79 10.15 -24.18
C SER A 42 1.67 10.87 -23.16
N TRP A 43 1.78 10.34 -21.94
CA TRP A 43 2.65 10.87 -20.89
C TRP A 43 4.13 10.54 -21.13
N ASP A 44 4.45 9.34 -21.63
CA ASP A 44 5.83 8.96 -22.01
C ASP A 44 6.38 9.89 -23.11
N LEU A 45 5.52 10.24 -24.08
CA LEU A 45 5.86 11.22 -25.12
C LEU A 45 5.90 12.66 -24.58
N MET A 46 5.04 13.01 -23.62
CA MET A 46 5.04 14.34 -22.98
C MET A 46 6.29 14.59 -22.14
N LEU A 47 6.86 13.56 -21.53
CA LEU A 47 8.05 13.65 -20.69
C LEU A 47 9.37 13.51 -21.48
N GLU A 48 9.35 12.91 -22.67
CA GLU A 48 10.51 12.88 -23.59
C GLU A 48 10.65 14.14 -24.46
N HIS A 49 9.58 14.91 -24.62
CA HIS A 49 9.57 16.11 -25.44
C HIS A 49 9.51 17.37 -24.56
N ILE A 50 10.60 18.11 -24.52
CA ILE A 50 10.62 19.47 -23.97
C ILE A 50 9.96 20.39 -25.00
N TYR A 51 8.72 20.80 -24.74
CA TYR A 51 8.06 21.81 -25.55
C TYR A 51 8.63 23.18 -25.17
N PHE A 52 9.20 23.91 -26.14
CA PHE A 52 9.85 25.21 -25.91
C PHE A 52 8.84 26.33 -25.57
N ASP A 53 7.57 26.10 -25.89
CA ASP A 53 6.42 26.92 -25.56
C ASP A 53 5.61 26.34 -24.38
N TYR A 54 6.17 25.35 -23.66
CA TYR A 54 5.55 24.84 -22.43
C TYR A 54 5.65 25.88 -21.31
N SER A 55 4.76 26.85 -21.39
CA SER A 55 4.40 27.68 -20.27
C SER A 55 3.29 26.95 -19.51
N ILE A 56 3.59 26.58 -18.26
CA ILE A 56 2.53 26.46 -17.26
C ILE A 56 2.09 27.90 -16.98
N ASP A 57 1.18 28.41 -17.80
CA ASP A 57 0.51 29.68 -17.54
C ASP A 57 -0.35 29.56 -16.27
N ASP A 58 -0.79 30.69 -15.73
CA ASP A 58 -1.55 30.73 -14.48
C ASP A 58 -2.89 29.95 -14.59
N GLU A 59 -3.52 29.94 -15.77
CA GLU A 59 -4.77 29.21 -16.02
C GLU A 59 -4.57 27.69 -15.96
N ARG A 60 -3.53 27.16 -16.62
CA ARG A 60 -3.15 25.75 -16.57
C ARG A 60 -2.69 25.34 -15.19
N THR A 61 -1.98 26.22 -14.48
CA THR A 61 -1.65 26.01 -13.06
C THR A 61 -2.91 25.82 -12.23
N GLN A 62 -3.93 26.65 -12.48
CA GLN A 62 -5.20 26.58 -11.77
C GLN A 62 -5.95 25.28 -12.08
N ILE A 63 -5.96 24.84 -13.34
CA ILE A 63 -6.53 23.55 -13.75
C ILE A 63 -5.81 22.39 -13.06
N LEU A 64 -4.47 22.40 -13.02
CA LEU A 64 -3.70 21.36 -12.32
C LEU A 64 -4.01 21.31 -10.83
N LYS A 65 -4.19 22.47 -10.17
CA LYS A 65 -4.60 22.54 -8.77
C LYS A 65 -5.98 21.93 -8.54
N ILE A 66 -6.92 22.15 -9.47
CA ILE A 66 -8.27 21.57 -9.44
C ILE A 66 -8.20 20.06 -9.60
N LEU A 67 -7.51 19.57 -10.63
CA LEU A 67 -7.34 18.12 -10.88
C LEU A 67 -6.66 17.41 -9.72
N ARG A 68 -5.62 18.03 -9.12
CA ARG A 68 -4.97 17.50 -7.92
C ARG A 68 -5.96 17.37 -6.77
N ARG A 69 -6.79 18.39 -6.53
CA ARG A 69 -7.80 18.37 -5.47
C ARG A 69 -8.82 17.26 -5.72
N GLN A 70 -9.33 17.14 -6.95
CA GLN A 70 -10.26 16.08 -7.34
C GLN A 70 -9.66 14.68 -7.13
N LEU A 71 -8.38 14.49 -7.48
CA LEU A 71 -7.68 13.22 -7.23
C LEU A 71 -7.56 12.94 -5.73
N GLN A 72 -7.16 13.94 -4.93
CA GLN A 72 -7.08 13.80 -3.47
C GLN A 72 -8.43 13.45 -2.85
N ASP A 73 -9.50 14.08 -3.30
CA ASP A 73 -10.86 13.80 -2.83
C ASP A 73 -11.31 12.39 -3.23
N ALA A 74 -11.02 11.95 -4.46
CA ALA A 74 -11.30 10.59 -4.91
C ALA A 74 -10.54 9.53 -4.07
N LEU A 75 -9.30 9.81 -3.69
CA LEU A 75 -8.46 8.94 -2.86
C LEU A 75 -8.90 8.86 -1.39
N ARG A 76 -9.92 9.62 -0.97
CA ARG A 76 -10.58 9.47 0.33
C ARG A 76 -11.62 8.36 0.34
N PHE A 77 -12.07 7.90 -0.83
CA PHE A 77 -13.10 6.86 -0.97
C PHE A 77 -14.40 7.16 -0.20
N GLY A 78 -14.74 8.45 -0.05
CA GLY A 78 -15.93 8.89 0.70
C GLY A 78 -15.84 8.66 2.21
N LEU A 79 -14.67 8.32 2.75
CA LEU A 79 -14.47 8.11 4.18
C LEU A 79 -14.20 9.44 4.89
N VAL A 80 -14.75 9.56 6.11
CA VAL A 80 -14.51 10.70 7.02
C VAL A 80 -13.53 10.37 8.14
N THR A 81 -13.31 9.08 8.39
CA THR A 81 -12.34 8.55 9.35
C THR A 81 -11.55 7.41 8.71
N PRO A 82 -10.40 7.00 9.26
CA PRO A 82 -9.71 5.80 8.82
C PRO A 82 -10.65 4.60 8.70
N GLY A 83 -10.57 3.87 7.60
CA GLY A 83 -11.51 2.78 7.33
C GLY A 83 -11.02 1.79 6.27
N CYS A 84 -11.61 0.60 6.31
CA CYS A 84 -11.41 -0.44 5.30
C CYS A 84 -12.23 -0.11 4.03
N ILE A 85 -11.60 -0.19 2.86
CA ILE A 85 -12.31 -0.10 1.58
C ILE A 85 -13.14 -1.37 1.39
N LYS A 86 -14.43 -1.22 1.08
CA LYS A 86 -15.34 -2.35 0.84
C LYS A 86 -14.91 -3.13 -0.41
N GLY A 87 -15.06 -4.46 -0.37
CA GLY A 87 -14.69 -5.34 -1.49
C GLY A 87 -13.18 -5.62 -1.59
N THR A 88 -12.42 -5.28 -0.55
CA THR A 88 -10.96 -5.52 -0.49
C THR A 88 -10.57 -6.49 0.63
N GLN A 89 -11.55 -7.05 1.34
CA GLN A 89 -11.36 -7.97 2.46
C GLN A 89 -10.84 -9.33 2.02
N ASP A 90 -11.27 -9.80 0.85
CA ASP A 90 -10.77 -11.05 0.29
C ASP A 90 -9.54 -10.75 -0.59
N ARG A 91 -8.36 -10.81 0.04
CA ARG A 91 -7.07 -10.55 -0.62
C ARG A 91 -6.77 -11.53 -1.75
N ARG A 92 -7.46 -12.68 -1.79
CA ARG A 92 -7.17 -13.80 -2.69
C ARG A 92 -7.80 -13.65 -4.07
N ASP A 93 -8.83 -12.80 -4.21
CA ASP A 93 -9.62 -12.73 -5.46
C ASP A 93 -10.06 -11.29 -5.85
N ALA A 94 -9.44 -10.26 -5.26
CA ALA A 94 -9.85 -8.88 -5.46
C ALA A 94 -8.94 -8.16 -6.47
N ASP A 95 -9.29 -8.27 -7.75
CA ASP A 95 -8.76 -7.42 -8.83
C ASP A 95 -8.78 -5.92 -8.45
N SER A 96 -9.77 -5.52 -7.64
CA SER A 96 -9.90 -4.20 -7.01
C SER A 96 -8.81 -3.90 -5.98
N TRP A 97 -8.42 -4.85 -5.12
CA TRP A 97 -7.36 -4.68 -4.13
C TRP A 97 -6.01 -4.43 -4.80
N HIS A 98 -5.68 -5.20 -5.83
CA HIS A 98 -4.43 -5.00 -6.58
C HIS A 98 -4.43 -3.64 -7.29
N ARG A 99 -5.52 -3.30 -7.99
CA ARG A 99 -5.66 -2.02 -8.70
C ARG A 99 -5.54 -0.81 -7.77
N LEU A 100 -6.16 -0.86 -6.60
CA LEU A 100 -6.08 0.26 -5.63
C LEU A 100 -4.67 0.43 -5.07
N ARG A 101 -3.87 -0.63 -5.01
CA ARG A 101 -2.49 -0.57 -4.50
C ARG A 101 -1.48 -0.06 -5.52
N THR A 102 -1.79 -0.02 -6.81
CA THR A 102 -0.88 0.56 -7.83
C THR A 102 -0.85 2.09 -7.79
N ILE A 103 -1.84 2.70 -7.14
CA ILE A 103 -1.98 4.17 -7.04
C ILE A 103 -1.71 4.71 -5.64
N MET A 104 -1.34 3.84 -4.71
CA MET A 104 -1.07 4.19 -3.32
C MET A 104 0.32 3.72 -2.92
N ILE A 105 0.98 4.51 -2.07
CA ILE A 105 2.11 3.98 -1.32
C ILE A 105 1.52 3.10 -0.21
N THR A 106 1.83 1.81 -0.25
CA THR A 106 1.31 0.84 0.71
C THR A 106 2.31 0.56 1.82
N ALA A 107 1.81 0.20 3.01
CA ALA A 107 2.65 -0.12 4.16
C ALA A 107 3.78 -1.12 3.83
N SER A 108 3.51 -2.15 3.03
CA SER A 108 4.50 -3.17 2.64
C SER A 108 5.63 -2.67 1.74
N CYS A 109 5.45 -1.55 1.02
CA CYS A 109 6.47 -0.96 0.16
C CYS A 109 7.00 0.38 0.65
N CYS A 110 6.49 0.90 1.78
CA CYS A 110 6.79 2.23 2.30
C CYS A 110 8.28 2.50 2.47
N SER A 111 9.07 1.49 2.86
CA SER A 111 10.51 1.61 3.07
C SER A 111 11.27 2.10 1.83
N LYS A 112 10.74 1.87 0.62
CA LYS A 112 11.32 2.36 -0.65
C LYS A 112 11.15 3.87 -0.82
N TYR A 113 10.10 4.43 -0.23
CA TYR A 113 9.68 5.83 -0.38
C TYR A 113 10.08 6.70 0.84
N LEU A 114 10.44 6.09 1.97
CA LEU A 114 10.91 6.76 3.20
C LEU A 114 12.37 7.27 3.12
N VAL A 115 13.00 7.30 1.94
CA VAL A 115 14.38 7.77 1.79
C VAL A 115 14.35 9.19 1.24
N GLU A 116 15.03 10.13 1.91
CA GLU A 116 15.14 11.57 1.57
C GLU A 116 15.84 11.86 0.23
N ASP A 117 16.14 10.84 -0.56
CA ASP A 117 16.74 11.01 -1.87
C ASP A 117 15.68 11.42 -2.91
N HIS A 118 15.43 12.72 -2.97
CA HIS A 118 14.55 13.38 -3.94
C HIS A 118 15.00 13.18 -5.39
N VAL A 119 16.27 12.83 -5.63
CA VAL A 119 16.85 12.67 -6.97
C VAL A 119 16.14 11.56 -7.75
N ASN A 120 15.58 10.57 -7.06
CA ASN A 120 14.95 9.40 -7.67
C ASN A 120 13.43 9.34 -7.51
N LEU A 121 12.78 10.41 -7.01
CA LEU A 121 11.34 10.40 -6.73
C LEU A 121 10.50 10.15 -7.99
N GLY A 122 10.85 10.78 -9.12
CA GLY A 122 10.15 10.58 -10.39
C GLY A 122 10.19 9.12 -10.87
N LYS A 123 11.36 8.47 -10.76
CA LYS A 123 11.51 7.04 -11.07
C LYS A 123 10.68 6.17 -10.13
N LYS A 124 10.71 6.44 -8.81
CA LYS A 124 9.93 5.70 -7.82
C LYS A 124 8.41 5.81 -8.05
N ILE A 125 7.93 6.98 -8.48
CA ILE A 125 6.52 7.19 -8.85
C ILE A 125 6.20 6.42 -10.14
N LYS A 126 7.10 6.47 -11.13
CA LYS A 126 6.97 5.69 -12.37
C LYS A 126 6.82 4.19 -12.07
N ASP A 127 7.74 3.66 -11.27
CA ASP A 127 7.77 2.25 -10.87
C ASP A 127 6.50 1.86 -10.08
N LEU A 128 5.94 2.77 -9.28
CA LEU A 128 4.71 2.51 -8.52
C LEU A 128 3.47 2.40 -9.44
N MET A 129 3.30 3.39 -10.33
CA MET A 129 2.05 3.59 -11.07
C MET A 129 2.01 2.87 -12.43
N TRP A 130 3.16 2.75 -13.11
CA TRP A 130 3.23 2.22 -14.49
C TRP A 130 3.93 0.87 -14.60
N GLU A 131 4.82 0.54 -13.66
CA GLU A 131 5.53 -0.75 -13.63
C GLU A 131 5.27 -1.47 -12.31
N PRO A 132 3.99 -1.69 -11.91
CA PRO A 132 3.69 -2.33 -10.65
C PRO A 132 4.43 -3.67 -10.59
N PRO A 133 5.05 -4.01 -9.46
CA PRO A 133 5.86 -5.21 -9.36
C PRO A 133 5.01 -6.41 -9.78
N THR A 134 5.43 -7.10 -10.84
CA THR A 134 4.84 -8.39 -11.21
C THR A 134 5.00 -9.32 -10.03
N GLU A 135 3.89 -9.83 -9.51
CA GLU A 135 3.91 -10.83 -8.45
C GLU A 135 4.53 -12.11 -9.01
N PHE A 136 5.82 -12.28 -8.78
CA PHE A 136 6.48 -13.57 -8.99
C PHE A 136 6.15 -14.44 -7.78
N GLU A 137 5.22 -15.38 -7.96
CA GLU A 137 4.93 -16.39 -6.95
C GLU A 137 6.22 -17.19 -6.71
N ASN A 138 6.72 -17.12 -5.47
CA ASN A 138 7.86 -17.89 -5.04
C ASN A 138 7.47 -18.74 -3.83
N VAL A 139 8.29 -19.75 -3.52
CA VAL A 139 8.02 -20.71 -2.44
C VAL A 139 7.79 -20.03 -1.08
N TYR A 140 8.44 -18.88 -0.83
CA TYR A 140 8.31 -18.13 0.42
C TYR A 140 6.95 -17.44 0.52
N LEU A 141 6.49 -16.79 -0.55
CA LEU A 141 5.18 -16.12 -0.60
C LEU A 141 4.04 -17.13 -0.53
N ARG A 142 4.16 -18.25 -1.26
CA ARG A 142 3.17 -19.33 -1.22
C ARG A 142 3.06 -19.93 0.18
N TYR A 143 4.20 -20.26 0.80
CA TYR A 143 4.20 -20.74 2.18
C TYR A 143 3.56 -19.75 3.15
N GLY A 144 3.87 -18.46 3.00
CA GLY A 144 3.22 -17.39 3.75
C GLY A 144 1.70 -17.44 3.65
N ARG A 145 1.18 -17.44 2.42
CA ARG A 145 -0.26 -17.46 2.13
C ARG A 145 -0.95 -18.71 2.68
N ASP A 146 -0.33 -19.88 2.50
CA ASP A 146 -0.95 -21.16 2.82
C ASP A 146 -1.02 -21.39 4.35
N ASN A 147 -0.16 -20.73 5.13
CA ASN A 147 -0.07 -20.91 6.58
C ASN A 147 -0.63 -19.73 7.40
N GLU A 148 -0.96 -18.59 6.77
CA GLU A 148 -1.43 -17.38 7.46
C GLU A 148 -2.70 -17.64 8.30
N ASP A 149 -3.63 -18.43 7.78
CA ASP A 149 -4.89 -18.75 8.47
C ASP A 149 -4.68 -19.64 9.68
N GLU A 150 -3.75 -20.60 9.61
CA GLU A 150 -3.36 -21.44 10.74
C GLU A 150 -2.69 -20.60 11.83
N ALA A 151 -1.72 -19.76 11.45
CA ALA A 151 -1.05 -18.87 12.40
C ALA A 151 -2.02 -17.91 13.10
N ARG A 152 -3.01 -17.39 12.37
CA ARG A 152 -4.06 -16.54 12.94
C ARG A 152 -4.91 -17.29 13.96
N ARG A 153 -5.29 -18.54 13.66
CA ARG A 153 -6.06 -19.38 14.59
C ARG A 153 -5.25 -19.71 15.85
N ALA A 154 -4.00 -20.12 15.69
CA ALA A 154 -3.11 -20.43 16.81
C ALA A 154 -2.90 -19.20 17.73
N TYR A 155 -2.75 -18.00 17.14
CA TYR A 155 -2.66 -16.76 17.91
C TYR A 155 -3.96 -16.49 18.70
N ALA A 156 -5.12 -16.63 18.07
CA ALA A 156 -6.41 -16.39 18.73
C ALA A 156 -6.64 -17.37 19.90
N GLU A 157 -6.28 -18.65 19.71
CA GLU A 157 -6.37 -19.68 20.76
C GLU A 157 -5.42 -19.38 21.93
N LEU A 158 -4.16 -19.04 21.64
CA LEU A 158 -3.14 -18.77 22.65
C LEU A 158 -3.47 -17.53 23.50
N THR A 159 -3.99 -16.47 22.87
CA THR A 159 -4.24 -15.18 23.54
C THR A 159 -5.66 -15.08 24.11
N GLY A 160 -6.60 -15.85 23.59
CA GLY A 160 -8.04 -15.67 23.82
C GLY A 160 -8.60 -14.39 23.18
N TYR A 161 -7.87 -13.77 22.25
CA TYR A 161 -8.34 -12.61 21.51
C TYR A 161 -9.17 -13.02 20.29
N VAL A 162 -10.10 -12.15 19.92
CA VAL A 162 -10.87 -12.30 18.68
C VAL A 162 -10.11 -11.59 17.56
N VAL A 163 -9.87 -12.31 16.45
CA VAL A 163 -9.17 -11.75 15.28
C VAL A 163 -10.11 -11.69 14.08
N PHE A 164 -10.29 -10.49 13.55
CA PHE A 164 -11.10 -10.24 12.36
C PHE A 164 -10.20 -10.06 11.13
N SER A 165 -10.55 -10.74 10.03
CA SER A 165 -9.94 -10.44 8.73
C SER A 165 -10.33 -9.04 8.27
N THR A 166 -9.46 -8.42 7.49
CA THR A 166 -9.67 -7.06 6.99
C THR A 166 -9.01 -6.83 5.65
N GLY A 167 -9.49 -5.83 4.91
CA GLY A 167 -8.96 -5.43 3.62
C GLY A 167 -7.96 -4.27 3.69
N LEU A 168 -7.92 -3.50 2.61
CA LEU A 168 -7.10 -2.32 2.45
C LEU A 168 -7.69 -1.15 3.24
N TRP A 169 -6.92 -0.60 4.17
CA TRP A 169 -7.28 0.60 4.91
C TRP A 169 -6.64 1.84 4.32
N VAL A 170 -7.39 2.94 4.39
CA VAL A 170 -6.94 4.28 4.04
C VAL A 170 -7.32 5.26 5.14
N ASN A 171 -6.58 6.36 5.20
CA ASN A 171 -6.92 7.50 6.06
C ASN A 171 -7.28 8.68 5.16
N PRO A 172 -8.49 9.26 5.26
CA PRO A 172 -8.89 10.38 4.41
C PRO A 172 -8.04 11.65 4.62
N GLU A 173 -7.33 11.76 5.74
CA GLU A 173 -6.35 12.82 6.00
C GLU A 173 -4.99 12.56 5.32
N LEU A 174 -4.73 11.32 4.92
CA LEU A 174 -3.50 10.87 4.26
C LEU A 174 -3.82 10.24 2.87
N PRO A 175 -4.45 10.99 1.95
CA PRO A 175 -4.86 10.45 0.66
C PRO A 175 -3.65 9.94 -0.14
N GLY A 176 -3.80 8.75 -0.73
CA GLY A 176 -2.72 8.07 -1.45
C GLY A 176 -1.83 7.16 -0.59
N LEU A 177 -2.07 7.09 0.73
CA LEU A 177 -1.45 6.10 1.60
C LEU A 177 -2.44 4.98 1.93
N GLY A 178 -1.97 3.74 1.88
CA GLY A 178 -2.77 2.55 2.16
C GLY A 178 -2.07 1.52 3.04
N ALA A 179 -2.84 0.76 3.81
CA ALA A 179 -2.33 -0.31 4.67
C ALA A 179 -3.20 -1.57 4.57
N SER A 180 -2.59 -2.68 4.19
CA SER A 180 -3.14 -4.02 4.39
C SER A 180 -2.49 -4.60 5.65
N ARG A 181 -3.29 -5.17 6.55
CA ARG A 181 -2.86 -5.80 7.82
C ARG A 181 -3.56 -7.14 7.99
N ASP A 182 -2.92 -8.11 8.63
CA ASP A 182 -3.38 -9.50 8.59
C ASP A 182 -4.60 -9.77 9.48
N GLY A 183 -4.89 -8.83 10.38
CA GLY A 183 -6.17 -8.77 11.08
C GLY A 183 -6.31 -7.56 12.01
N ILE A 184 -7.52 -7.43 12.54
CA ILE A 184 -7.84 -6.57 13.69
C ILE A 184 -8.02 -7.48 14.89
N VAL A 185 -7.32 -7.19 15.96
CA VAL A 185 -7.39 -7.94 17.22
C VAL A 185 -8.30 -7.20 18.17
N HIS A 186 -9.15 -7.93 18.88
CA HIS A 186 -9.99 -7.43 19.97
C HIS A 186 -9.83 -8.31 21.20
N CYS A 187 -9.49 -7.72 22.33
CA CYS A 187 -9.40 -8.39 23.62
C CYS A 187 -10.78 -8.33 24.32
N PRO A 188 -11.51 -9.44 24.47
CA PRO A 188 -12.82 -9.42 25.11
C PRO A 188 -12.76 -9.06 26.60
N LYS A 189 -11.60 -9.24 27.24
CA LYS A 189 -11.40 -8.99 28.67
C LYS A 189 -11.20 -7.51 28.99
N THR A 190 -10.45 -6.78 28.15
CA THR A 190 -10.13 -5.36 28.37
C THR A 190 -10.92 -4.41 27.47
N GLY A 191 -11.50 -4.93 26.37
CA GLY A 191 -12.10 -4.13 25.32
C GLY A 191 -11.08 -3.50 24.36
N ASP A 192 -9.78 -3.67 24.61
CA ASP A 192 -8.73 -3.09 23.78
C ASP A 192 -8.70 -3.74 22.40
N SER A 193 -8.39 -2.91 21.40
CA SER A 193 -8.24 -3.37 20.02
C SER A 193 -6.91 -2.93 19.44
N GLY A 194 -6.36 -3.76 18.56
CA GLY A 194 -5.05 -3.58 17.95
C GLY A 194 -4.96 -4.23 16.58
N LEU A 195 -3.74 -4.27 16.07
CA LEU A 195 -3.44 -4.94 14.80
C LEU A 195 -2.72 -6.26 15.05
N ILE A 196 -2.77 -7.14 14.06
CA ILE A 196 -1.88 -8.29 13.95
C ILE A 196 -1.23 -8.28 12.57
N GLU A 197 0.07 -8.51 12.55
CA GLU A 197 0.89 -8.71 11.35
C GLU A 197 1.60 -10.07 11.48
N ILE A 198 1.26 -11.00 10.59
CA ILE A 198 1.70 -12.40 10.62
C ILE A 198 2.79 -12.59 9.56
N LYS A 199 3.85 -13.31 9.92
CA LYS A 199 4.96 -13.65 9.01
C LYS A 199 5.34 -15.13 9.15
N CYS A 200 4.63 -15.99 8.43
CA CYS A 200 4.97 -17.41 8.34
C CYS A 200 6.29 -17.58 7.55
N CYS A 201 7.40 -17.74 8.27
CA CYS A 201 8.72 -17.78 7.66
C CYS A 201 9.08 -19.19 7.17
N TYR A 202 9.25 -19.35 5.86
CA TYR A 202 9.68 -20.63 5.25
C TYR A 202 11.00 -21.18 5.83
N MET A 203 11.90 -20.32 6.33
CA MET A 203 13.15 -20.77 6.97
C MET A 203 12.90 -21.54 8.27
N LEU A 204 11.74 -21.32 8.92
CA LEU A 204 11.36 -21.97 10.16
C LEU A 204 10.35 -23.11 9.95
N ARG A 205 10.02 -23.48 8.71
CA ARG A 205 8.96 -24.46 8.40
C ARG A 205 9.17 -25.84 9.04
N ASP A 206 10.44 -26.22 9.23
CA ASP A 206 10.83 -27.52 9.81
C ASP A 206 11.21 -27.36 11.31
N HIS A 207 10.86 -26.22 11.92
CA HIS A 207 11.24 -25.86 13.28
C HIS A 207 10.02 -25.39 14.08
N THR A 208 10.00 -25.65 15.39
CA THR A 208 8.98 -25.09 16.28
C THR A 208 9.20 -23.57 16.46
N PRO A 209 8.14 -22.75 16.66
CA PRO A 209 8.22 -21.28 16.70
C PRO A 209 9.13 -20.68 17.79
N THR A 210 9.67 -21.49 18.70
CA THR A 210 10.61 -21.08 19.77
C THR A 210 12.09 -21.15 19.36
N HIS A 211 12.41 -21.52 18.11
CA HIS A 211 13.75 -21.91 17.69
C HIS A 211 14.46 -20.93 16.73
N LEU A 212 14.63 -19.64 17.09
CA LEU A 212 15.74 -18.87 16.47
C LEU A 212 17.11 -19.53 16.73
N GLY A 213 17.18 -20.39 17.77
CA GLY A 213 18.28 -21.30 18.04
C GLY A 213 18.54 -22.34 16.95
N ALA A 214 17.52 -22.77 16.19
CA ALA A 214 17.69 -23.74 15.10
C ALA A 214 18.25 -23.12 13.81
N LEU A 215 18.18 -21.80 13.68
CA LEU A 215 18.76 -21.10 12.54
C LEU A 215 20.30 -21.11 12.63
N THR A 216 20.96 -21.35 11.50
CA THR A 216 22.42 -21.16 11.40
C THR A 216 22.81 -19.71 11.70
N PRO A 217 24.08 -19.42 12.07
CA PRO A 217 24.53 -18.05 12.27
C PRO A 217 24.23 -17.13 11.07
N GLU A 218 24.39 -17.63 9.84
CA GLU A 218 24.09 -16.90 8.61
C GLU A 218 22.59 -16.62 8.49
N GLN A 219 21.73 -17.61 8.74
CA GLN A 219 20.28 -17.44 8.70
C GLN A 219 19.81 -16.45 9.77
N ARG A 220 20.35 -16.53 10.99
CA ARG A 220 20.04 -15.61 12.10
C ARG A 220 20.49 -14.18 11.82
N SER A 221 21.62 -14.00 11.13
CA SER A 221 22.10 -12.67 10.72
C SER A 221 21.10 -11.98 9.78
N ARG A 222 20.45 -12.75 8.90
CA ARG A 222 19.46 -12.28 7.92
C ARG A 222 18.01 -12.30 8.42
N PHE A 223 17.74 -13.00 9.53
CA PHE A 223 16.42 -13.06 10.13
C PHE A 223 16.01 -11.68 10.67
N TYR A 224 14.72 -11.37 10.54
CA TYR A 224 14.21 -10.04 10.80
C TYR A 224 14.10 -9.72 12.30
N LEU A 225 13.86 -10.71 13.18
CA LEU A 225 13.98 -10.50 14.63
C LEU A 225 15.42 -10.61 15.10
N LYS A 226 15.76 -9.77 16.08
CA LYS A 226 17.01 -9.81 16.84
C LYS A 226 16.71 -10.12 18.30
N GLN A 227 17.71 -10.63 19.00
CA GLN A 227 17.60 -11.04 20.40
C GLN A 227 18.46 -10.12 21.26
N ASP A 228 17.89 -9.64 22.36
CA ASP A 228 18.59 -8.94 23.44
C ASP A 228 18.25 -9.63 24.77
N GLY A 229 19.21 -10.39 25.31
CA GLY A 229 18.98 -11.29 26.43
C GLY A 229 17.90 -12.34 26.12
N SER A 230 16.82 -12.35 26.91
CA SER A 230 15.68 -13.24 26.72
C SER A 230 14.57 -12.65 25.83
N LYS A 231 14.73 -11.42 25.34
CA LYS A 231 13.70 -10.71 24.59
C LYS A 231 14.03 -10.69 23.11
N TYR A 232 13.00 -10.86 22.29
CA TYR A 232 13.08 -10.66 20.85
C TYR A 232 12.53 -9.28 20.48
N PHE A 233 13.16 -8.63 19.52
CA PHE A 233 12.70 -7.35 19.00
C PHE A 233 12.90 -7.26 17.49
N LEU A 234 12.03 -6.49 16.84
CA LEU A 234 12.13 -6.12 15.44
C LEU A 234 12.90 -4.80 15.34
N PRO A 235 14.10 -4.76 14.71
CA PRO A 235 14.89 -3.53 14.60
C PRO A 235 14.11 -2.40 13.91
N ARG A 236 14.26 -1.16 14.41
CA ARG A 236 13.51 0.00 13.91
C ARG A 236 13.81 0.36 12.45
N ASN A 237 15.01 0.02 11.98
CA ASN A 237 15.42 0.21 10.59
C ASN A 237 14.88 -0.89 9.65
N HIS A 238 14.33 -1.98 10.18
CA HIS A 238 13.82 -3.10 9.40
C HIS A 238 12.55 -2.72 8.61
N ILE A 239 12.38 -3.29 7.42
CA ILE A 239 11.26 -2.98 6.52
C ILE A 239 9.90 -3.28 7.18
N TYR A 240 9.79 -4.40 7.92
CA TYR A 240 8.56 -4.76 8.63
C TYR A 240 8.23 -3.82 9.79
N TYR A 241 9.24 -3.24 10.45
CA TYR A 241 8.99 -2.24 11.48
C TYR A 241 8.33 -1.00 10.85
N LYS A 242 8.92 -0.51 9.75
CA LYS A 242 8.39 0.63 8.99
C LYS A 242 6.97 0.35 8.46
N GLN A 243 6.73 -0.87 7.98
CA GLN A 243 5.40 -1.32 7.57
C GLN A 243 4.39 -1.22 8.71
N ILE A 244 4.71 -1.77 9.89
CA ILE A 244 3.83 -1.72 11.07
C ILE A 244 3.58 -0.27 11.50
N GLN A 245 4.62 0.57 11.53
CA GLN A 245 4.45 1.99 11.87
C GLN A 245 3.50 2.71 10.91
N MET A 246 3.60 2.43 9.60
CA MET A 246 2.66 2.98 8.62
C MET A 246 1.24 2.43 8.79
N GLN A 247 1.08 1.14 9.10
CA GLN A 247 -0.22 0.57 9.43
C GLN A 247 -0.84 1.29 10.64
N LEU A 248 -0.09 1.49 11.73
CA LEU A 248 -0.55 2.20 12.92
C LEU A 248 -0.92 3.66 12.59
N GLY A 249 -0.06 4.37 11.84
CA GLY A 249 -0.31 5.76 11.44
C GLY A 249 -1.54 5.95 10.55
N ILE A 250 -1.81 5.02 9.64
CA ILE A 250 -3.01 5.07 8.78
C ILE A 250 -4.26 4.75 9.59
N THR A 251 -4.18 3.78 10.49
CA THR A 251 -5.37 3.15 11.06
C THR A 251 -5.77 3.73 12.41
N GLY A 252 -4.87 4.45 13.09
CA GLY A 252 -5.09 5.05 14.40
C GLY A 252 -5.01 4.07 15.57
N PHE A 253 -4.71 2.79 15.33
CA PHE A 253 -4.51 1.82 16.40
C PHE A 253 -3.20 2.09 17.14
N LYS A 254 -3.16 1.76 18.43
CA LYS A 254 -2.04 2.08 19.32
C LYS A 254 -0.93 1.03 19.30
N TRP A 255 -1.24 -0.20 18.89
CA TRP A 255 -0.32 -1.32 18.92
C TRP A 255 -0.63 -2.33 17.83
N CYS A 256 0.40 -3.12 17.50
CA CYS A 256 0.35 -4.21 16.54
C CYS A 256 1.17 -5.37 17.11
N ASP A 257 0.56 -6.55 17.20
CA ASP A 257 1.29 -7.77 17.50
C ASP A 257 1.92 -8.31 16.22
N PHE A 258 3.24 -8.51 16.28
CA PHE A 258 4.01 -9.08 15.18
C PHE A 258 4.26 -10.56 15.45
N VAL A 259 3.62 -11.42 14.66
CA VAL A 259 3.54 -12.87 14.88
C VAL A 259 4.35 -13.62 13.82
N ILE A 260 5.01 -14.70 14.20
CA ILE A 260 5.89 -15.53 13.36
C ILE A 260 5.44 -16.98 13.42
#